data_AF-A0A950V1D8-F1
#
_entry.id   AF-A0A950V1D8-F1
#
_cell.length_a   1.000
_cell.length_b   1.000
_cell.length_c   1.000
_cell.angle_alpha   90.00
_cell.angle_beta   90.00
_cell.angle_gamma   90.00
#
_symmetry.space_group_name_H-M   'P 1'
#
loop_
_entity.id
_entity.type
_entity.pdbx_description
1 polymer ?
#
loop_
_entity_poly.entity_id
_entity_poly.type
_entity_poly.pdbx_seq_one_letter_code
_entity_poly.pdbx_strand_id
1 'polypeptide(L)' 'MSTMLRTFIVYVADHPGVLNRVSSLFRRRGYNIESLTVGHTHLPGISRM' A
#
# COMPACT_ATOMS: atom_id res chain seq x y z
N MET A 1 4.63 -21.87 13.81
CA MET A 1 3.39 -21.06 13.92
C MET A 1 3.09 -20.47 12.55
N SER A 2 1.95 -20.80 11.95
CA SER A 2 1.50 -20.12 10.73
C SER A 2 0.99 -18.73 11.12
N THR A 3 1.60 -17.68 10.58
CA THR A 3 1.14 -16.31 10.76
C THR A 3 -0.02 -16.06 9.78
N MET A 4 -1.15 -15.55 10.26
CA MET A 4 -2.29 -15.23 9.39
C MET A 4 -1.97 -13.97 8.56
N LEU A 5 -1.94 -14.11 7.23
CA LEU A 5 -1.74 -12.99 6.31
C LEU A 5 -3.04 -12.24 6.05
N ARG A 6 -2.93 -10.91 5.89
CA ARG A 6 -4.03 -10.03 5.50
C ARG A 6 -3.63 -9.21 4.28
N THR A 7 -4.40 -9.34 3.21
CA THR A 7 -4.20 -8.56 1.98
C THR A 7 -5.13 -7.36 1.98
N PHE A 8 -4.59 -6.19 1.69
CA PHE A 8 -5.35 -4.96 1.48
C PHE A 8 -5.26 -4.59 0.00
N ILE A 9 -6.36 -4.06 -0.54
CA ILE A 9 -6.39 -3.46 -1.87
C ILE A 9 -6.98 -2.07 -1.69
N VAL A 10 -6.25 -1.04 -2.09
CA VAL A 10 -6.64 0.36 -1.89
C VAL A 10 -6.40 1.18 -3.15
N TYR A 11 -7.29 2.15 -3.39
CA TYR A 11 -7.04 3.22 -4.34
C TYR A 11 -6.34 4.36 -3.63
N VAL A 12 -5.27 4.85 -4.25
CA VAL A 12 -4.48 5.95 -3.75
C VAL A 12 -4.28 6.98 -4.85
N ALA A 13 -4.06 8.23 -4.46
CA ALA A 13 -3.71 9.26 -5.42
C ALA A 13 -2.34 8.96 -6.04
N ASP A 14 -2.19 9.21 -7.34
CA ASP A 14 -0.97 8.97 -8.08
C ASP A 14 -0.06 10.21 -8.05
N HIS A 15 0.54 10.47 -6.88
CA HIS A 15 1.45 11.60 -6.68
C HIS A 15 2.71 11.20 -5.90
N PRO A 16 3.82 11.93 -6.09
CA PRO A 16 5.05 11.70 -5.32
C PRO A 16 4.78 11.69 -3.81
N GLY A 17 5.36 10.72 -3.11
CA GLY A 17 5.27 10.58 -1.65
C GLY A 17 4.11 9.74 -1.11
N VAL A 18 3.13 9.33 -1.92
CA VAL A 18 2.03 8.45 -1.46
C VAL A 18 2.54 7.11 -0.94
N LEU A 19 3.43 6.44 -1.67
CA LEU A 19 3.99 5.16 -1.27
C LEU A 19 4.63 5.25 0.12
N ASN A 20 5.46 6.27 0.35
CA ASN A 20 6.11 6.52 1.64
C ASN A 20 5.10 6.80 2.75
N ARG A 21 4.02 7.54 2.45
CA ARG A 21 2.96 7.84 3.43
C ARG A 21 2.24 6.57 3.88
N VAL A 22 1.90 5.69 2.93
CA VAL A 22 1.23 4.41 3.20
C VAL A 22 2.15 3.45 3.95
N SER A 23 3.36 3.18 3.44
CA SER A 23 4.30 2.26 4.10
C SER A 23 4.67 2.72 5.52
N SER A 24 4.83 4.04 5.72
CA SER A 24 5.09 4.61 7.03
C SER A 24 3.92 4.45 8.01
N LEU A 25 2.67 4.39 7.54
CA LEU A 25 1.51 4.13 8.41
C LEU A 25 1.56 2.72 9.00
N PHE A 26 1.87 1.71 8.19
CA PHE A 26 2.05 0.34 8.66
C PHE A 26 3.23 0.23 9.62
N ARG A 27 4.37 0.87 9.29
CA ARG A 27 5.54 0.93 10.18
C ARG A 27 5.19 1.53 11.55
N ARG A 28 4.49 2.66 11.59
CA ARG A 28 4.11 3.34 12.85
C ARG A 28 3.18 2.50 13.73
N ARG A 29 2.45 1.54 13.14
CA ARG A 29 1.59 0.60 13.88
C ARG A 29 2.28 -0.72 14.23
N GLY A 30 3.57 -0.87 13.91
CA GLY A 30 4.31 -2.10 14.17
C GLY A 30 3.90 -3.27 13.28
N TYR A 31 3.29 -3.01 12.13
CA TYR A 31 2.94 -4.07 11.17
C TYR A 31 4.09 -4.34 10.21
N ASN A 32 4.39 -5.62 9.99
CA ASN A 32 5.29 -6.04 8.93
C ASN A 32 4.56 -6.08 7.59
N ILE A 33 5.23 -5.67 6.51
CA ILE A 33 4.72 -5.77 5.14
C ILE A 33 5.49 -6.90 4.45
N GLU A 34 4.82 -8.00 4.15
CA GLU A 34 5.43 -9.12 3.44
C GLU A 34 5.62 -8.81 1.95
N SER A 35 4.62 -8.18 1.33
CA SER A 35 4.67 -7.74 -0.05
C SER A 35 3.85 -6.46 -0.24
N LEU A 36 4.25 -5.67 -1.24
CA LEU A 36 3.56 -4.45 -1.66
C LEU A 36 3.76 -4.28 -3.16
N THR A 37 2.71 -3.95 -3.88
CA THR A 37 2.76 -3.63 -5.31
C THR A 37 1.95 -2.38 -5.57
N VAL A 38 2.38 -1.55 -6.52
CA VAL A 38 1.64 -0.36 -6.94
C VAL A 38 1.61 -0.33 -8.45
N GLY A 39 0.46 0.00 -9.02
CA GLY A 39 0.33 0.22 -10.47
C GLY A 39 -0.75 1.24 -10.78
N HIS A 40 -0.62 1.87 -11.94
CA HIS A 40 -1.63 2.79 -12.44
C HIS A 40 -2.96 2.06 -12.67
N THR A 41 -4.06 2.77 -12.47
CA THR A 41 -5.38 2.31 -12.87
C THR A 41 -5.73 2.84 -14.26
N HIS A 42 -6.94 2.52 -14.75
CA HIS A 42 -7.49 3.15 -15.96
C HIS A 42 -7.88 4.62 -15.73
N LEU A 43 -8.02 5.06 -14.48
CA LEU A 43 -8.37 6.43 -14.13
C LEU A 43 -7.08 7.25 -13.93
N PRO A 44 -6.91 8.37 -14.65
CA PRO A 44 -5.74 9.21 -14.49
C PRO A 44 -5.68 9.79 -13.07
N GLY A 45 -4.48 9.84 -12.51
CA GLY A 45 -4.25 10.35 -11.15
C GLY A 45 -4.61 9.37 -10.02
N ILE A 46 -4.97 8.12 -10.35
CA ILE A 46 -5.30 7.08 -9.37
C ILE A 46 -4.46 5.82 -9.62
N SER A 47 -3.79 5.37 -8.57
CA SER A 47 -3.04 4.11 -8.52
C SER A 47 -3.74 3.09 -7.62
N ARG A 48 -3.57 1.81 -7.93
CA ARG A 48 -4.00 0.69 -7.08
C ARG A 48 -2.77 0.16 -6.36
N MET A 49 -2.89 0.06 -5.03
CA MET A 49 -1.91 -0.56 -4.14
C MET A 49 -2.52 -1.77 -3.45
#